data_AF-G0EMN3-F1
#
_entry.id   AF-G0EMN3-F1
#
_cell.length_a   1.000
_cell.length_b   1.000
_cell.length_c   1.000
_cell.angle_alpha   90.00
_cell.angle_beta   90.00
_cell.angle_gamma   90.00
#
_symmetry.space_group_name_H-M   'P 1'
#
loop_
_entity.id
_entity.type
_entity.pdbx_description
1 polymer ?
#
loop_
_entity_poly.entity_id
_entity_poly.type
_entity_poly.pdbx_seq_one_letter_code
_entity_poly.pdbx_strand_id
1 'polypeptide(L)'
;MNNINKNIEELIKEIENSNNNNPVCNKALKEIKNIFKNLNDNDADNFLKLCAVTVDKLFYLQRYNDIIYIKENIFNIKDKFQNINDILFLYPSAISNLMLGFNDKAIKELEELINNYDIESSQISPLQNFLAEAYLREKKYQEAVNYYEKFIHLNVTNAMMWNDYGYALEHIGRKEDAKNAYSKSLELDPSFIFAKRNLKRLNPKENLFKKIFSSFRL
;
A
#
# COMPACT_ATOMS: atom_id res chain seq x y z
N MET A 1 -21.54 12.80 -30.78
CA MET A 1 -21.29 12.51 -29.34
C MET A 1 -22.46 13.04 -28.52
N ASN A 2 -23.08 12.18 -27.71
CA ASN A 2 -24.14 12.59 -26.78
C ASN A 2 -23.60 13.61 -25.77
N ASN A 3 -24.44 14.56 -25.32
CA ASN A 3 -24.08 15.67 -24.43
C ASN A 3 -23.41 15.20 -23.12
N ILE A 4 -23.74 13.99 -22.66
CA ILE A 4 -23.17 13.35 -21.46
C ILE A 4 -21.67 13.03 -21.65
N ASN A 5 -21.28 12.44 -22.78
CA ASN A 5 -19.88 12.09 -23.05
C ASN A 5 -18.98 13.32 -23.12
N LYS A 6 -19.49 14.41 -23.73
CA LYS A 6 -18.76 15.68 -23.78
C LYS A 6 -18.51 16.25 -22.37
N ASN A 7 -19.49 16.15 -21.48
CA ASN A 7 -19.35 16.62 -20.10
C ASN A 7 -18.36 15.77 -19.28
N ILE A 8 -18.32 14.45 -19.50
CA ILE A 8 -17.35 13.57 -18.83
C ILE A 8 -15.92 13.88 -19.28
N GLU A 9 -15.69 14.05 -20.58
CA GLU A 9 -14.37 14.40 -21.12
C GLU A 9 -13.86 15.75 -20.61
N GLU A 10 -14.74 16.75 -20.51
CA GLU A 10 -14.40 18.05 -19.92
C GLU A 10 -14.04 17.91 -18.43
N LEU A 11 -14.78 17.11 -17.69
CA LEU A 11 -14.52 16.86 -16.27
C LEU A 11 -13.21 16.10 -16.04
N ILE A 12 -12.88 15.11 -16.89
CA ILE A 12 -11.59 14.41 -16.85
C ILE A 12 -10.44 15.42 -17.02
N LYS A 13 -10.52 16.31 -18.01
CA LYS A 13 -9.50 17.34 -18.23
C LYS A 13 -9.39 18.30 -17.05
N GLU A 14 -10.51 18.66 -16.42
CA GLU A 14 -10.52 19.52 -15.22
C GLU A 14 -9.78 18.84 -14.05
N ILE A 15 -10.02 17.54 -13.84
CA ILE A 15 -9.36 16.74 -12.79
C ILE A 15 -7.86 16.65 -13.05
N GLU A 16 -7.46 16.29 -14.28
CA GLU A 16 -6.05 16.12 -14.68
C GLU A 16 -5.25 17.41 -14.46
N ASN A 17 -5.83 18.57 -14.84
CA ASN A 17 -5.19 19.89 -14.71
C ASN A 17 -5.29 20.50 -13.30
N SER A 18 -6.00 19.86 -12.36
CA SER A 18 -6.13 20.37 -11.00
C SER A 18 -4.91 20.02 -10.14
N ASN A 19 -4.47 20.96 -9.30
CA ASN A 19 -3.41 20.78 -8.30
C ASN A 19 -3.87 19.96 -7.08
N ASN A 20 -4.61 18.86 -7.31
CA ASN A 20 -5.20 18.00 -6.28
C ASN A 20 -6.17 18.77 -5.36
N ASN A 21 -7.08 19.57 -5.92
CA ASN A 21 -8.00 20.40 -5.12
C ASN A 21 -9.34 19.69 -4.86
N ASN A 22 -9.75 19.67 -3.59
CA ASN A 22 -10.99 19.04 -3.11
C ASN A 22 -12.29 19.38 -3.90
N PRO A 23 -12.52 20.61 -4.40
CA PRO A 23 -13.75 20.94 -5.12
C PRO A 23 -13.94 20.15 -6.42
N VAL A 24 -12.88 19.96 -7.21
CA VAL A 24 -12.95 19.23 -8.48
C VAL A 24 -13.20 17.74 -8.23
N CYS A 25 -12.54 17.15 -7.23
CA CYS A 25 -12.80 15.78 -6.82
C CYS A 25 -14.23 15.59 -6.27
N ASN A 26 -14.78 16.57 -5.56
CA ASN A 26 -16.18 16.52 -5.09
C ASN A 26 -17.18 16.55 -6.27
N LYS A 27 -16.91 17.39 -7.27
CA LYS A 27 -17.68 17.43 -8.52
C LYS A 27 -17.62 16.08 -9.24
N ALA A 28 -16.42 15.51 -9.38
CA ALA A 28 -16.20 14.19 -9.97
C ALA A 28 -16.95 13.09 -9.22
N LEU A 29 -16.83 13.03 -7.89
CA LEU A 29 -17.54 12.05 -7.07
C LEU A 29 -19.06 12.15 -7.18
N LYS A 30 -19.61 13.36 -7.25
CA LYS A 30 -21.04 13.58 -7.46
C LYS A 30 -21.47 13.04 -8.83
N GLU A 31 -20.69 13.30 -9.86
CA GLU A 31 -20.97 12.82 -11.20
C GLU A 31 -20.88 11.30 -11.30
N ILE A 32 -19.83 10.71 -10.74
CA ILE A 32 -19.65 9.25 -10.65
C ILE A 32 -20.87 8.60 -9.96
N LYS A 33 -21.33 9.16 -8.83
CA LYS A 33 -22.53 8.69 -8.11
C LYS A 33 -23.81 8.77 -8.94
N ASN A 34 -23.93 9.75 -9.82
CA ASN A 34 -25.07 9.89 -10.71
C ASN A 34 -25.01 8.85 -11.84
N ILE A 35 -23.84 8.68 -12.46
CA ILE A 35 -23.65 7.74 -13.57
C ILE A 35 -23.88 6.30 -13.10
N PHE A 36 -23.42 5.93 -11.90
CA PHE A 36 -23.68 4.58 -11.34
C PHE A 36 -25.17 4.18 -11.36
N LYS A 37 -26.09 5.14 -11.21
CA LYS A 37 -27.53 4.86 -11.18
C LYS A 37 -28.10 4.56 -12.57
N ASN A 38 -27.49 5.07 -13.63
CA ASN A 38 -28.04 5.07 -14.99
C ASN A 38 -27.00 4.69 -16.07
N LEU A 39 -25.99 3.89 -15.72
CA LEU A 39 -24.92 3.52 -16.66
C LEU A 39 -25.49 2.73 -17.84
N ASN A 40 -25.23 3.24 -19.05
CA ASN A 40 -25.49 2.56 -20.32
C ASN A 40 -24.17 2.15 -20.99
N ASP A 41 -24.22 1.18 -21.91
CA ASP A 41 -23.03 0.55 -22.50
C ASP A 41 -22.15 1.53 -23.31
N ASN A 42 -22.73 2.59 -23.89
CA ASN A 42 -22.00 3.54 -24.73
C ASN A 42 -21.11 4.52 -23.93
N ASP A 43 -21.30 4.59 -22.61
CA ASP A 43 -20.57 5.53 -21.73
C ASP A 43 -19.53 4.82 -20.83
N ALA A 44 -19.38 3.49 -20.98
CA ALA A 44 -18.61 2.65 -20.06
C ALA A 44 -17.11 3.01 -19.99
N ASP A 45 -16.44 3.21 -21.12
CA ASP A 45 -15.00 3.50 -21.15
C ASP A 45 -14.67 4.87 -20.56
N ASN A 46 -15.44 5.89 -20.95
CA ASN A 46 -15.30 7.25 -20.41
C ASN A 46 -15.61 7.30 -18.91
N PHE A 47 -16.58 6.51 -18.46
CA PHE A 47 -16.89 6.37 -17.05
C PHE A 47 -15.74 5.70 -16.27
N LEU A 48 -15.19 4.59 -16.75
CA LEU A 48 -14.03 3.94 -16.13
C LEU A 48 -12.82 4.88 -16.08
N LYS A 49 -12.58 5.65 -17.14
CA LYS A 49 -11.52 6.66 -17.18
C LYS A 49 -11.75 7.77 -16.16
N LEU A 50 -12.98 8.30 -16.05
CA LEU A 50 -13.33 9.28 -15.04
C LEU A 50 -13.08 8.75 -13.62
N CYS A 51 -13.48 7.52 -13.35
CA CYS A 51 -13.23 6.86 -12.06
C CYS A 51 -11.73 6.75 -11.78
N ALA A 52 -10.93 6.30 -12.74
CA ALA A 52 -9.48 6.15 -12.60
C ALA A 52 -8.78 7.47 -12.26
N VAL A 53 -8.98 8.51 -13.08
CA VAL A 53 -8.33 9.82 -12.83
C VAL A 53 -8.80 10.45 -11.51
N THR A 54 -10.03 10.14 -11.08
CA THR A 54 -10.55 10.59 -9.79
C THR A 54 -9.88 9.85 -8.64
N VAL A 55 -9.74 8.52 -8.72
CA VAL A 55 -9.06 7.69 -7.71
C VAL A 55 -7.64 8.17 -7.47
N ASP A 56 -6.88 8.45 -8.53
CA ASP A 56 -5.51 8.96 -8.42
C ASP A 56 -5.44 10.24 -7.59
N LYS A 57 -6.32 11.21 -7.87
CA LYS A 57 -6.38 12.48 -7.13
C LYS A 57 -6.85 12.30 -5.69
N LEU A 58 -7.82 11.41 -5.46
CA LEU A 58 -8.30 11.10 -4.12
C LEU A 58 -7.20 10.48 -3.25
N PHE A 59 -6.29 9.70 -3.85
CA PHE A 59 -5.16 9.11 -3.14
C PHE A 59 -4.23 10.18 -2.58
N TYR A 60 -3.84 11.19 -3.39
CA TYR A 60 -3.04 12.33 -2.93
C TYR A 60 -3.76 13.16 -1.85
N LEU A 61 -5.09 13.21 -1.90
CA LEU A 61 -5.94 13.87 -0.91
C LEU A 61 -6.21 13.02 0.34
N GLN A 62 -5.67 11.79 0.41
CA GLN A 62 -5.90 10.84 1.50
C GLN A 62 -7.39 10.52 1.75
N ARG A 63 -8.20 10.58 0.69
CA ARG A 63 -9.64 10.31 0.73
C ARG A 63 -9.93 8.82 0.51
N TYR A 64 -9.36 8.01 1.39
CA TYR A 64 -9.36 6.54 1.28
C TYR A 64 -10.76 5.90 1.23
N ASN A 65 -11.72 6.43 2.01
CA ASN A 65 -13.10 5.93 1.97
C ASN A 65 -13.77 6.14 0.60
N ASP A 66 -13.47 7.25 -0.08
CA ASP A 66 -14.05 7.51 -1.40
C ASP A 66 -13.43 6.60 -2.48
N ILE A 67 -12.15 6.26 -2.35
CA ILE A 67 -11.46 5.29 -3.23
C ILE A 67 -12.09 3.90 -3.08
N ILE A 68 -12.27 3.44 -1.84
CA ILE A 68 -12.93 2.16 -1.54
C ILE A 68 -14.37 2.17 -2.09
N TYR A 69 -15.11 3.27 -1.89
CA TYR A 69 -16.46 3.42 -2.44
C TYR A 69 -16.48 3.25 -3.97
N ILE A 70 -15.57 3.93 -4.70
CA ILE A 70 -15.50 3.81 -6.16
C ILE A 70 -15.23 2.35 -6.56
N LYS A 71 -14.23 1.71 -5.95
CA LYS A 71 -13.90 0.31 -6.24
C LYS A 71 -15.08 -0.62 -6.01
N GLU A 72 -15.74 -0.54 -4.85
CA GLU A 72 -16.88 -1.41 -4.52
C GLU A 72 -18.03 -1.25 -5.52
N ASN A 73 -18.36 -0.02 -5.91
CA ASN A 73 -19.43 0.22 -6.87
C ASN A 73 -19.06 -0.28 -8.27
N ILE A 74 -17.82 -0.09 -8.72
CA ILE A 74 -17.34 -0.65 -10.00
C ILE A 74 -17.44 -2.18 -9.99
N PHE A 75 -16.99 -2.83 -8.91
CA PHE A 75 -17.00 -4.29 -8.81
C PHE A 75 -18.43 -4.86 -8.74
N ASN A 76 -19.39 -4.13 -8.18
CA ASN A 76 -20.80 -4.53 -8.17
C ASN A 76 -21.47 -4.51 -9.54
N ILE A 77 -20.95 -3.73 -10.49
CA ILE A 77 -21.44 -3.67 -11.87
C ILE A 77 -20.39 -4.18 -12.86
N LYS A 78 -19.43 -4.98 -12.41
CA LYS A 78 -18.28 -5.43 -13.19
C LYS A 78 -18.68 -6.12 -14.49
N ASP A 79 -19.73 -6.94 -14.43
CA ASP A 79 -20.26 -7.70 -15.57
C ASP A 79 -20.76 -6.82 -16.73
N LYS A 80 -20.95 -5.52 -16.50
CA LYS A 80 -21.31 -4.55 -17.56
C LYS A 80 -20.11 -4.08 -18.37
N PHE A 81 -18.89 -4.36 -17.93
CA PHE A 81 -17.66 -3.92 -18.61
C PHE A 81 -17.02 -5.08 -19.35
N GLN A 82 -16.75 -4.90 -20.65
CA GLN A 82 -16.06 -5.92 -21.43
C GLN A 82 -14.56 -5.99 -21.09
N ASN A 83 -13.92 -4.86 -20.78
CA ASN A 83 -12.47 -4.76 -20.57
C ASN A 83 -12.12 -3.85 -19.37
N ILE A 84 -12.42 -4.30 -18.15
CA ILE A 84 -12.00 -3.58 -16.95
C ILE A 84 -10.57 -3.97 -16.56
N ASN A 85 -9.71 -2.97 -16.34
CA ASN A 85 -8.42 -3.18 -15.69
C ASN A 85 -8.62 -3.14 -14.16
N ASP A 86 -8.86 -4.29 -13.57
CA ASP A 86 -9.11 -4.43 -12.13
C ASP A 86 -7.98 -3.85 -11.26
N ILE A 87 -6.73 -3.96 -11.73
CA ILE A 87 -5.54 -3.50 -11.00
C ILE A 87 -5.67 -2.02 -10.66
N LEU A 88 -6.24 -1.22 -11.58
CA LEU A 88 -6.42 0.23 -11.44
C LEU A 88 -7.31 0.62 -10.25
N PHE A 89 -8.17 -0.29 -9.79
CA PHE A 89 -9.09 -0.06 -8.67
C PHE A 89 -8.74 -0.89 -7.44
N LEU A 90 -8.27 -2.13 -7.62
CA LEU A 90 -7.84 -3.00 -6.54
C LEU A 90 -6.60 -2.44 -5.83
N TYR A 91 -5.58 -1.98 -6.57
CA TYR A 91 -4.36 -1.47 -5.95
C TYR A 91 -4.63 -0.27 -5.04
N PRO A 92 -5.25 0.84 -5.51
CA PRO A 92 -5.51 1.98 -4.64
C PRO A 92 -6.48 1.65 -3.49
N SER A 93 -7.43 0.74 -3.70
CA SER A 93 -8.34 0.26 -2.64
C SER A 93 -7.59 -0.52 -1.57
N ALA A 94 -6.69 -1.43 -1.94
CA ALA A 94 -5.95 -2.25 -1.01
C ALA A 94 -5.08 -1.38 -0.09
N ILE A 95 -4.39 -0.40 -0.67
CA ILE A 95 -3.61 0.57 0.09
C ILE A 95 -4.51 1.46 0.94
N SER A 96 -5.67 1.88 0.43
CA SER A 96 -6.67 2.65 1.21
C SER A 96 -7.15 1.88 2.45
N ASN A 97 -7.44 0.59 2.31
CA ASN A 97 -7.80 -0.30 3.42
C ASN A 97 -6.67 -0.37 4.45
N LEU A 98 -5.41 -0.50 4.01
CA LEU A 98 -4.24 -0.52 4.89
C LEU A 98 -4.08 0.81 5.64
N MET A 99 -4.24 1.94 4.96
CA MET A 99 -4.14 3.28 5.56
C MET A 99 -5.23 3.54 6.61
N LEU A 100 -6.42 2.95 6.42
CA LEU A 100 -7.52 3.02 7.38
C LEU A 100 -7.44 1.96 8.50
N GLY A 101 -6.45 1.06 8.45
CA GLY A 101 -6.27 -0.01 9.43
C GLY A 101 -7.18 -1.22 9.21
N PHE A 102 -7.89 -1.31 8.08
CA PHE A 102 -8.66 -2.48 7.69
C PHE A 102 -7.74 -3.57 7.10
N ASN A 103 -6.81 -4.08 7.91
CA ASN A 103 -5.70 -4.92 7.43
C ASN A 103 -6.20 -6.22 6.79
N ASP A 104 -7.23 -6.88 7.32
CA ASP A 104 -7.79 -8.10 6.70
C ASP A 104 -8.31 -7.86 5.27
N LYS A 105 -8.96 -6.71 5.04
CA LYS A 105 -9.42 -6.33 3.70
C LYS A 105 -8.24 -6.02 2.77
N ALA A 106 -7.25 -5.30 3.30
CA ALA A 106 -6.03 -5.01 2.55
C ALA A 106 -5.29 -6.29 2.16
N ILE A 107 -5.10 -7.23 3.09
CA ILE A 107 -4.47 -8.54 2.84
C ILE A 107 -5.20 -9.24 1.69
N LYS A 108 -6.53 -9.38 1.79
CA LYS A 108 -7.33 -10.05 0.76
C LYS A 108 -7.13 -9.44 -0.63
N GLU A 109 -7.21 -8.11 -0.74
CA GLU A 109 -7.07 -7.42 -2.04
C GLU A 109 -5.63 -7.47 -2.57
N LEU A 110 -4.61 -7.41 -1.71
CA LEU A 110 -3.21 -7.55 -2.09
C LEU A 110 -2.88 -8.98 -2.55
N GLU A 111 -3.40 -10.00 -1.88
CA GLU A 111 -3.26 -11.39 -2.32
C GLU A 111 -3.98 -11.63 -3.65
N GLU A 112 -5.17 -11.06 -3.84
CA GLU A 112 -5.89 -11.10 -5.11
C GLU A 112 -5.05 -10.47 -6.24
N LEU A 113 -4.44 -9.31 -6.00
CA LEU A 113 -3.55 -8.65 -6.96
C LEU A 113 -2.35 -9.51 -7.33
N ILE A 114 -1.65 -10.06 -6.35
CA ILE A 114 -0.41 -10.81 -6.56
C ILE A 114 -0.67 -12.17 -7.22
N ASN A 115 -1.78 -12.83 -6.90
CA ASN A 115 -2.06 -14.20 -7.35
C ASN A 115 -2.77 -14.26 -8.70
N ASN A 116 -3.56 -13.23 -9.05
CA ASN A 116 -4.45 -13.29 -10.22
C ASN A 116 -4.00 -12.41 -11.39
N TYR A 117 -3.02 -11.54 -11.19
CA TYR A 117 -2.59 -10.59 -12.22
C TYR A 117 -1.07 -10.67 -12.43
N ASP A 118 -0.64 -10.59 -13.68
CA ASP A 118 0.76 -10.40 -14.04
C ASP A 118 1.17 -8.97 -13.67
N ILE A 119 1.59 -8.81 -12.42
CA ILE A 119 2.15 -7.57 -11.91
C ILE A 119 3.59 -7.43 -12.40
N GLU A 120 3.93 -6.26 -12.92
CA GLU A 120 5.31 -5.94 -13.30
C GLU A 120 6.28 -6.22 -12.14
N SER A 121 7.43 -6.81 -12.45
CA SER A 121 8.44 -7.15 -11.44
C SER A 121 8.94 -5.93 -10.65
N SER A 122 8.83 -4.73 -11.20
CA SER A 122 9.11 -3.47 -10.51
C SER A 122 8.08 -3.12 -9.43
N GLN A 123 6.82 -3.54 -9.61
CA GLN A 123 5.68 -3.22 -8.75
C GLN A 123 5.38 -4.32 -7.73
N ILE A 124 5.89 -5.54 -7.95
CA ILE A 124 5.68 -6.67 -7.04
C ILE A 124 6.31 -6.42 -5.65
N SER A 125 7.49 -5.77 -5.59
CA SER A 125 8.18 -5.51 -4.34
C SER A 125 7.42 -4.53 -3.43
N PRO A 126 6.94 -3.37 -3.93
CA PRO A 126 6.01 -2.53 -3.17
C PRO A 126 4.77 -3.28 -2.65
N LEU A 127 4.14 -4.09 -3.49
CA LEU A 127 2.94 -4.85 -3.13
C LEU A 127 3.20 -5.88 -2.03
N GLN A 128 4.28 -6.66 -2.17
CA GLN A 128 4.68 -7.63 -1.16
C GLN A 128 5.09 -6.97 0.15
N ASN A 129 5.67 -5.76 0.11
CA ASN A 129 5.92 -4.99 1.32
C ASN A 129 4.63 -4.57 2.03
N PHE A 130 3.66 -4.00 1.31
CA PHE A 130 2.38 -3.64 1.91
C PHE A 130 1.65 -4.85 2.49
N LEU A 131 1.77 -6.00 1.83
CA LEU A 131 1.19 -7.25 2.31
C LEU A 131 1.89 -7.75 3.58
N ALA A 132 3.22 -7.75 3.61
CA ALA A 132 4.01 -8.09 4.80
C ALA A 132 3.71 -7.14 5.97
N GLU A 133 3.58 -5.84 5.71
CA GLU A 133 3.18 -4.84 6.70
C GLU A 133 1.77 -5.14 7.25
N ALA A 134 0.81 -5.46 6.38
CA ALA A 134 -0.54 -5.81 6.81
C ALA A 134 -0.55 -7.05 7.70
N TYR A 135 0.23 -8.09 7.36
CA TYR A 135 0.41 -9.26 8.22
C TYR A 135 1.08 -8.95 9.56
N LEU A 136 2.07 -8.05 9.58
CA LEU A 136 2.70 -7.58 10.82
C LEU A 136 1.69 -6.91 11.75
N ARG A 137 0.82 -6.04 11.21
CA ARG A 137 -0.23 -5.36 11.97
C ARG A 137 -1.23 -6.36 12.57
N GLU A 138 -1.50 -7.45 11.86
CA GLU A 138 -2.32 -8.58 12.33
C GLU A 138 -1.55 -9.61 13.18
N LYS A 139 -0.27 -9.36 13.48
CA LYS A 139 0.62 -10.26 14.26
C LYS A 139 0.78 -11.65 13.64
N LYS A 140 0.51 -11.78 12.34
CA LYS A 140 0.73 -12.99 11.52
C LYS A 140 2.18 -13.01 11.04
N TYR A 141 3.10 -13.22 11.99
CA TYR A 141 4.52 -12.98 11.79
C TYR A 141 5.17 -13.95 10.79
N GLN A 142 4.70 -15.20 10.73
CA GLN A 142 5.25 -16.18 9.80
C GLN A 142 4.91 -15.82 8.35
N GLU A 143 3.68 -15.37 8.11
CA GLU A 143 3.22 -14.90 6.81
C GLU A 143 4.01 -13.65 6.39
N ALA A 144 4.19 -12.69 7.30
CA ALA A 144 5.03 -11.52 7.04
C ALA A 144 6.47 -11.91 6.63
N VAL A 145 7.10 -12.84 7.35
CA VAL A 145 8.44 -13.35 7.00
C VAL A 145 8.46 -13.98 5.61
N ASN A 146 7.47 -14.82 5.29
CA ASN A 146 7.40 -15.48 3.98
C ASN A 146 7.32 -14.46 2.84
N TYR A 147 6.65 -13.33 3.03
CA TYR A 147 6.59 -12.26 2.03
C TYR A 147 7.88 -11.44 1.97
N TYR A 148 8.48 -11.07 3.10
CA TYR A 148 9.78 -10.39 3.09
C TYR A 148 10.85 -11.22 2.36
N GLU A 149 10.93 -12.53 2.61
CA GLU A 149 11.92 -13.40 1.98
C GLU A 149 11.80 -13.47 0.46
N LYS A 150 10.62 -13.19 -0.12
CA LYS A 150 10.42 -13.16 -1.58
C LYS A 150 11.14 -11.99 -2.26
N PHE A 151 11.24 -10.83 -1.60
CA PHE A 151 11.76 -9.61 -2.23
C PHE A 151 12.93 -8.96 -1.51
N ILE A 152 13.28 -9.36 -0.28
CA ILE A 152 14.38 -8.73 0.49
C ILE A 152 15.73 -8.85 -0.25
N HIS A 153 15.86 -9.84 -1.13
CA HIS A 153 17.01 -10.06 -2.00
C HIS A 153 17.12 -9.07 -3.16
N LEU A 154 16.09 -8.26 -3.44
CA LEU A 154 16.03 -7.31 -4.56
C LEU A 154 16.67 -5.95 -4.21
N ASN A 155 17.70 -5.94 -3.37
CA ASN A 155 18.37 -4.72 -2.88
C ASN A 155 17.40 -3.71 -2.27
N VAL A 156 16.63 -4.13 -1.27
CA VAL A 156 15.79 -3.21 -0.49
C VAL A 156 16.66 -2.17 0.21
N THR A 157 16.55 -0.90 -0.20
CA THR A 157 17.30 0.23 0.35
C THR A 157 16.56 0.99 1.45
N ASN A 158 15.40 0.50 1.88
CA ASN A 158 14.59 1.10 2.93
C ASN A 158 14.92 0.49 4.29
N ALA A 159 15.50 1.29 5.19
CA ALA A 159 15.85 0.86 6.55
C ALA A 159 14.64 0.37 7.37
N MET A 160 13.46 0.96 7.19
CA MET A 160 12.23 0.57 7.89
C MET A 160 11.85 -0.87 7.53
N MET A 161 11.93 -1.24 6.26
CA MET A 161 11.56 -2.59 5.79
C MET A 161 12.48 -3.67 6.39
N TRP A 162 13.77 -3.39 6.52
CA TRP A 162 14.71 -4.30 7.20
C TRP A 162 14.42 -4.43 8.70
N ASN A 163 14.00 -3.34 9.36
CA ASN A 163 13.57 -3.41 10.74
C ASN A 163 12.30 -4.25 10.89
N ASP A 164 11.32 -4.06 10.01
CA ASP A 164 10.04 -4.75 10.08
C ASP A 164 10.20 -6.24 9.79
N TYR A 165 11.08 -6.60 8.85
CA TYR A 165 11.50 -7.99 8.65
C TYR A 165 12.18 -8.57 9.88
N GLY A 166 13.11 -7.83 10.51
CA GLY A 166 13.74 -8.24 11.76
C GLY A 166 12.73 -8.44 12.89
N TYR A 167 11.73 -7.56 12.98
CA TYR A 167 10.64 -7.66 13.94
C TYR A 167 9.80 -8.92 13.73
N ALA A 168 9.44 -9.24 12.47
CA ALA A 168 8.73 -10.46 12.12
C ALA A 168 9.55 -11.72 12.50
N LEU A 169 10.83 -11.76 12.09
CA LEU A 169 11.77 -12.85 12.38
C LEU A 169 11.92 -13.12 13.87
N GLU A 170 12.00 -12.05 14.66
CA GLU A 170 12.13 -12.17 16.10
C GLU A 170 10.92 -12.86 16.74
N HIS A 171 9.71 -12.50 16.30
CA HIS A 171 8.47 -13.04 16.84
C HIS A 171 8.24 -14.51 16.49
N ILE A 172 8.82 -14.99 15.38
CA ILE A 172 8.85 -16.42 15.03
C ILE A 172 10.06 -17.17 15.63
N GLY A 173 10.86 -16.51 16.47
CA GLY A 173 11.97 -17.13 17.18
C GLY A 173 13.31 -17.16 16.44
N ARG A 174 13.39 -16.64 15.21
CA ARG A 174 14.63 -16.53 14.41
C ARG A 174 15.46 -15.32 14.83
N LYS A 175 15.92 -15.34 16.10
CA LYS A 175 16.57 -14.19 16.75
C LYS A 175 17.87 -13.74 16.09
N GLU A 176 18.68 -14.65 15.57
CA GLU A 176 19.95 -14.27 14.94
C GLU A 176 19.72 -13.60 13.59
N ASP A 177 18.79 -14.13 12.79
CA ASP A 177 18.36 -13.50 11.54
C ASP A 177 17.73 -12.13 11.81
N ALA A 178 16.95 -12.00 12.88
CA ALA A 178 16.40 -10.71 13.31
C ALA A 178 17.49 -9.68 13.59
N LYS A 179 18.56 -10.06 14.31
CA LYS A 179 19.70 -9.16 14.56
C LYS A 179 20.39 -8.75 13.25
N ASN A 180 20.57 -9.68 12.31
CA ASN A 180 21.14 -9.38 11.01
C ASN A 180 20.28 -8.36 10.25
N ALA A 181 18.95 -8.54 10.25
CA ALA A 181 18.01 -7.62 9.64
C ALA A 181 18.03 -6.23 10.31
N TYR A 182 18.04 -6.16 11.65
CA TYR A 182 18.20 -4.89 12.37
C TYR A 182 19.56 -4.22 12.11
N SER A 183 20.64 -4.99 11.99
CA SER A 183 21.96 -4.46 11.61
C SER A 183 21.92 -3.86 10.21
N LYS A 184 21.30 -4.55 9.24
CA LYS A 184 21.11 -4.04 7.87
C LYS A 184 20.28 -2.76 7.83
N SER A 185 19.23 -2.67 8.65
CA SER A 185 18.47 -1.43 8.83
C SER A 185 19.38 -0.27 9.28
N LEU A 186 20.29 -0.51 10.23
CA LEU A 186 21.24 0.50 10.71
C LEU A 186 22.41 0.78 9.75
N GLU A 187 22.76 -0.16 8.87
CA GLU A 187 23.72 0.10 7.78
C GLU A 187 23.14 1.09 6.76
N LEU A 188 21.83 0.98 6.46
CA LEU A 188 21.11 1.87 5.55
C LEU A 188 20.81 3.23 6.19
N ASP A 189 20.37 3.23 7.44
CA ASP A 189 20.14 4.43 8.24
C ASP A 189 20.64 4.23 9.68
N PRO A 190 21.86 4.70 9.98
CA PRO A 190 22.42 4.63 11.34
C PRO A 190 21.60 5.38 12.40
N SER A 191 20.73 6.29 11.98
CA SER A 191 19.85 7.06 12.86
C SER A 191 18.52 6.36 13.15
N PHE A 192 18.23 5.21 12.51
CA PHE A 192 16.95 4.52 12.66
C PHE A 192 16.75 3.95 14.07
N ILE A 193 16.06 4.73 14.92
CA ILE A 193 15.96 4.49 16.37
C ILE A 193 15.31 3.14 16.70
N PHE A 194 14.34 2.69 15.90
CA PHE A 194 13.63 1.43 16.15
C PHE A 194 14.56 0.22 16.02
N ALA A 195 15.35 0.13 14.94
CA ALA A 195 16.33 -0.94 14.78
C ALA A 195 17.38 -0.91 15.91
N LYS A 196 17.89 0.27 16.26
CA LYS A 196 18.84 0.43 17.37
C LYS A 196 18.28 -0.10 18.69
N ARG A 197 17.01 0.21 19.00
CA ARG A 197 16.33 -0.28 20.21
C ARG A 197 16.12 -1.79 20.18
N ASN A 198 15.69 -2.34 19.04
CA ASN A 198 15.45 -3.77 18.88
C ASN A 198 16.75 -4.59 19.02
N LEU A 199 17.82 -4.15 18.35
CA LEU A 199 19.15 -4.78 18.43
C LEU A 199 19.70 -4.71 19.86
N LYS A 200 19.56 -3.55 20.53
CA LYS A 200 19.95 -3.37 21.94
C LYS A 200 19.23 -4.35 22.86
N ARG A 201 17.93 -4.55 22.64
CA ARG A 201 17.07 -5.46 23.41
C ARG A 201 17.44 -6.93 23.18
N LEU A 202 17.83 -7.31 21.95
CA LEU A 202 18.28 -8.67 21.62
C LEU A 202 19.73 -8.98 22.03
N ASN A 203 20.58 -7.96 22.21
CA ASN A 203 21.96 -8.09 22.68
C ASN A 203 22.19 -7.40 24.06
N PRO A 204 21.53 -7.85 25.15
CA PRO A 204 21.66 -7.20 26.45
C PRO A 204 23.06 -7.35 27.06
N LYS A 205 23.76 -8.47 26.79
CA LYS A 205 25.10 -8.74 27.34
C LYS A 205 26.16 -7.75 26.83
N GLU A 206 26.12 -7.42 25.54
CA GLU A 206 27.06 -6.47 24.93
C GLU A 206 26.90 -5.05 25.51
N ASN A 207 25.66 -4.66 25.84
CA ASN A 207 25.37 -3.39 26.51
C ASN A 207 25.89 -3.35 27.94
N LEU A 208 25.78 -4.46 28.68
CA LEU A 208 26.29 -4.54 30.04
C LEU A 208 27.81 -4.38 30.05
N PHE A 209 28.52 -5.05 29.14
CA PHE A 209 29.96 -4.89 28.96
C PHE A 209 30.33 -3.44 28.59
N LYS A 210 29.74 -2.84 27.55
CA LYS A 210 30.03 -1.43 27.19
C LYS A 210 29.77 -0.47 28.35
N LYS A 211 28.69 -0.64 29.11
CA LYS A 211 28.35 0.19 30.27
C LYS A 211 29.37 0.07 31.40
N ILE A 212 29.78 -1.16 31.72
CA ILE A 212 30.82 -1.45 32.72
C ILE A 212 32.14 -0.78 32.30
N PHE A 213 32.59 -0.99 31.06
CA PHE A 213 33.86 -0.44 30.58
C PHE A 213 33.86 1.09 30.39
N SER A 214 32.73 1.71 30.03
CA SER A 214 32.63 3.17 29.97
C SER A 214 32.66 3.83 31.35
N SER A 215 32.20 3.15 32.40
CA SER A 215 32.31 3.65 33.79
C SER A 215 33.73 3.56 34.38
N PHE A 216 34.66 2.91 33.70
CA PHE A 216 36.07 2.79 34.13
C PHE A 216 37.02 3.75 33.41
N ARG A 217 36.54 4.55 32.44
CA ARG A 217 37.32 5.66 31.86
C ARG A 217 36.95 6.96 32.57
N LEU A 218 37.65 7.22 33.69
CA LEU A 218 37.83 8.54 34.30
C LEU A 218 39.24 9.03 34.00
#